data_AF-A0A0V0ZEP4-F1
#
_entry.id   AF-A0A0V0ZEP4-F1
#
_cell.length_a   1.000
_cell.length_b   1.000
_cell.length_c   1.000
_cell.angle_alpha   90.00
_cell.angle_beta   90.00
_cell.angle_gamma   90.00
#
_symmetry.space_group_name_H-M   'P 1'
#
loop_
_entity.id
_entity.type
_entity.pdbx_description
1 polymer ?
#
loop_
_entity_poly.entity_id
_entity_poly.type
_entity_poly.pdbx_seq_one_letter_code
_entity_poly.pdbx_strand_id
1 'polypeptide(L)'
;MADNLHLVSNERDNCNLIHEGRVYNLKRTNMGDKHCVCRRVKKGCRGSIHTNLDVDAILDCNPQADDCIPDNDIVYKMEKKNALKRRSAEELKTIPQIYHEEASSASADLETVGQFPTYRSVKTAMYRRRLQKFPRLPPICQ
;
A
#
# COMPACT_ATOMS: atom_id res chain seq x y z
N MET A 1 0.38 3.94 23.26
CA MET A 1 0.68 3.18 22.03
C MET A 1 0.38 4.11 20.87
N ALA A 2 1.17 4.12 19.80
CA ALA A 2 0.95 5.04 18.68
C ALA A 2 -0.16 4.44 17.79
N ASP A 3 -1.41 4.63 18.19
CA ASP A 3 -2.57 3.82 17.76
C ASP A 3 -2.97 3.92 16.27
N ASN A 4 -2.14 4.51 15.40
CA ASN A 4 -2.43 4.68 13.97
C ASN A 4 -1.20 4.49 13.05
N LEU A 5 -0.14 3.84 13.53
CA LEU A 5 1.08 3.59 12.76
C LEU A 5 1.10 2.15 12.24
N HIS A 6 1.08 1.95 10.91
CA HIS A 6 1.26 0.60 10.36
C HIS A 6 1.82 0.61 8.94
N LEU A 7 2.45 -0.51 8.55
CA LEU A 7 3.02 -0.71 7.23
C LEU A 7 2.03 -1.38 6.28
N VAL A 8 1.99 -0.87 5.04
CA VAL A 8 1.10 -1.34 3.99
C VAL A 8 1.89 -1.47 2.69
N SER A 9 1.87 -2.65 2.09
CA SER A 9 2.50 -2.88 0.78
C SER A 9 1.72 -2.20 -0.33
N ASN A 10 2.42 -1.50 -1.22
CA ASN A 10 1.83 -0.73 -2.31
C ASN A 10 1.74 -1.51 -3.64
N GLU A 11 1.31 -0.84 -4.71
CA GLU A 11 1.15 -1.47 -6.04
C GLU A 11 2.42 -2.06 -6.64
N ARG A 12 3.59 -1.60 -6.19
CA ARG A 12 4.92 -2.04 -6.63
C ARG A 12 5.58 -2.99 -5.62
N ASP A 13 4.81 -3.49 -4.64
CA ASP A 13 5.29 -4.31 -3.52
C ASP A 13 6.35 -3.61 -2.64
N ASN A 14 6.43 -2.28 -2.71
CA ASN A 14 7.22 -1.49 -1.75
C ASN A 14 6.36 -1.21 -0.49
N CYS A 15 6.99 -1.13 0.68
CA CYS A 15 6.31 -0.78 1.92
C CYS A 15 6.08 0.73 2.04
N ASN A 16 4.83 1.11 2.29
CA ASN A 16 4.44 2.45 2.69
C ASN A 16 4.08 2.44 4.18
N LEU A 17 4.36 3.55 4.85
CA LEU A 17 3.92 3.82 6.20
C LEU A 17 2.61 4.61 6.17
N ILE A 18 1.63 4.18 6.95
CA ILE A 18 0.39 4.90 7.17
C ILE A 18 0.41 5.47 8.58
N HIS A 19 0.14 6.76 8.69
CA HIS A 19 0.01 7.49 9.94
C HIS A 19 -1.07 8.56 9.77
N GLU A 20 -2.08 8.57 10.65
CA GLU A 20 -3.20 9.54 10.62
C GLU A 20 -3.90 9.65 9.25
N GLY A 21 -4.11 8.53 8.57
CA GLY A 21 -4.73 8.51 7.24
C GLY A 21 -3.87 9.11 6.12
N ARG A 22 -2.61 9.45 6.39
CA ARG A 22 -1.62 9.93 5.41
C ARG A 22 -0.67 8.80 5.03
N VAL A 23 -0.24 8.80 3.77
CA VAL A 23 0.69 7.80 3.23
C VAL A 23 2.09 8.39 3.11
N TYR A 24 3.06 7.71 3.72
CA TYR A 24 4.49 8.03 3.65
C TYR A 24 5.22 6.92 2.90
N ASN A 25 6.06 7.29 1.93
CA ASN A 25 6.91 6.33 1.23
C ASN A 25 8.21 6.16 2.02
N LEU A 26 8.59 4.90 2.26
CA LEU A 26 9.89 4.57 2.83
C LEU A 26 11.00 5.00 1.86
N LYS A 27 11.96 5.81 2.34
CA LYS A 27 13.08 6.33 1.55
C LYS A 27 14.43 5.78 1.97
N ARG A 28 14.64 5.62 3.27
CA ARG A 28 15.87 5.05 3.83
C ARG A 28 15.53 4.10 4.95
N THR A 29 16.26 3.00 5.02
CA THR A 29 16.31 2.10 6.16
C THR A 29 17.76 2.07 6.60
N ASN A 30 18.06 2.53 7.81
CA ASN A 30 19.38 2.34 8.41
C ASN A 30 19.32 1.19 9.42
N MET A 31 20.41 0.96 10.16
CA MET A 31 20.52 -0.17 11.09
C MET A 31 19.48 -0.14 12.23
N GLY A 32 18.98 1.04 12.63
CA GLY A 32 18.04 1.16 13.75
C GLY A 32 16.77 1.95 13.45
N ASP A 33 16.69 2.63 12.31
CA ASP A 33 15.58 3.52 11.99
C ASP A 33 15.15 3.43 10.52
N LYS A 34 13.96 3.95 10.27
CA LYS A 34 13.39 4.12 8.94
C LYS A 34 12.98 5.56 8.77
N HIS A 35 13.40 6.15 7.65
CA HIS A 35 12.98 7.48 7.24
C HIS A 35 11.95 7.37 6.12
N CYS A 36 10.77 7.95 6.38
CA CYS A 36 9.62 7.95 5.50
C CYS A 36 9.22 9.39 5.15
N VAL A 37 8.91 9.65 3.87
CA VAL A 37 8.50 10.98 3.40
C VAL A 37 7.09 10.93 2.85
N CYS A 38 6.32 12.00 3.07
CA CYS A 38 4.94 12.08 2.62
C CYS A 38 4.83 11.80 1.12
N ARG A 39 3.82 11.05 0.70
CA ARG A 39 3.57 10.79 -0.72
C ARG A 39 3.28 12.06 -1.50
N ARG A 40 2.74 13.08 -0.84
CA ARG A 40 2.34 14.37 -1.44
C ARG A 40 3.48 15.38 -1.51
N VAL A 41 4.75 14.95 -1.44
CA VAL A 41 5.92 15.83 -1.67
C VAL A 41 5.85 16.62 -2.97
N LYS A 42 5.33 16.01 -4.04
CA LYS A 42 5.13 16.70 -5.33
C LYS A 42 4.02 17.75 -5.31
N LYS A 43 3.14 17.71 -4.31
CA LYS A 43 2.05 18.67 -4.09
C LYS A 43 2.42 19.70 -3.00
N GLY A 44 3.71 19.80 -2.64
CA GLY A 44 4.22 20.78 -1.66
C GLY A 44 4.30 20.29 -0.22
N CYS A 45 3.82 19.09 0.10
CA CYS A 45 3.90 18.57 1.47
C CYS A 45 5.36 18.21 1.84
N ARG A 46 5.85 18.70 2.97
CA ARG A 46 7.20 18.40 3.48
C ARG A 46 7.21 17.41 4.63
N GLY A 47 6.05 16.79 4.91
CA GLY A 47 5.90 15.84 6.00
C GLY A 47 6.89 14.67 5.92
N SER A 48 7.56 14.39 7.03
CA SER A 48 8.44 13.23 7.18
C SER A 48 8.26 12.58 8.54
N ILE A 49 8.49 11.27 8.60
CA ILE A 49 8.44 10.47 9.82
C ILE A 49 9.70 9.61 9.88
N HIS A 50 10.38 9.68 11.01
CA HIS A 50 11.39 8.73 11.43
C HIS A 50 10.77 7.76 12.42
N THR A 51 10.89 6.47 12.16
CA THR A 51 10.43 5.41 13.04
C THR A 51 11.58 4.48 13.41
N ASN A 52 11.40 3.68 14.46
CA ASN A 52 12.28 2.53 14.68
C ASN A 52 12.19 1.54 13.49
N LEU A 53 13.13 0.60 13.44
CA LEU A 53 13.19 -0.42 12.38
C LEU A 53 11.88 -1.21 12.24
N ASP A 54 11.24 -1.55 13.35
CA ASP A 54 10.00 -2.35 13.36
C ASP A 54 8.73 -1.52 13.15
N VAL A 55 8.85 -0.19 13.14
CA VAL A 55 7.73 0.74 12.90
C VAL A 55 6.66 0.65 14.01
N ASP A 56 7.10 0.40 15.24
CA ASP A 56 6.26 0.34 16.44
C ASP A 56 6.24 1.69 17.19
N ALA A 57 7.21 2.56 16.91
CA ALA A 57 7.35 3.87 17.53
C ALA A 57 7.84 4.92 16.54
N ILE A 58 7.27 6.13 16.66
CA ILE A 58 7.76 7.32 15.97
C ILE A 58 8.89 7.92 16.81
N LEU A 59 10.08 8.01 16.22
CA LEU A 59 11.26 8.62 16.84
C LEU A 59 11.28 10.14 16.64
N ASP A 60 10.87 10.57 15.46
CA ASP A 60 10.78 11.98 15.08
C ASP A 60 9.73 12.15 14.00
N CYS A 61 8.98 13.25 14.06
CA CYS A 61 8.04 13.60 13.01
C CYS A 61 8.12 15.10 12.74
N ASN A 62 8.19 15.45 11.46
CA ASN A 62 8.05 16.83 11.03
C ASN A 62 6.70 16.95 10.33
N PRO A 63 5.63 17.31 11.05
CA PRO A 63 4.30 17.43 10.49
C PRO A 63 4.12 18.79 9.79
N GLN A 64 5.10 19.29 9.02
CA GLN A 64 4.90 20.46 8.13
C GLN A 64 3.83 20.13 7.07
N ALA A 65 2.57 20.11 7.52
CA ALA A 65 1.50 19.28 7.02
C ALA A 65 0.15 19.51 7.73
N ASP A 66 -0.04 20.61 8.48
CA ASP A 66 -1.41 20.98 8.92
C ASP A 66 -2.36 21.09 7.72
N ASP A 67 -1.84 21.52 6.56
CA ASP A 67 -2.58 21.57 5.28
C ASP A 67 -2.53 20.26 4.46
N CYS A 68 -1.83 19.21 4.92
CA CYS A 68 -1.73 17.97 4.17
C CYS A 68 -2.97 17.11 4.38
N ILE A 69 -3.94 17.26 3.48
CA ILE A 69 -5.19 16.49 3.47
C ILE A 69 -4.88 14.98 3.49
N PRO A 70 -5.59 14.16 4.30
CA PRO A 70 -5.46 12.71 4.33
C PRO A 70 -5.67 12.03 2.96
N ASP A 71 -5.09 10.85 2.80
CA ASP A 71 -5.10 10.01 1.59
C ASP A 71 -6.12 8.86 1.72
N ASN A 72 -7.29 9.09 2.35
CA ASN A 72 -8.24 8.04 2.76
C ASN A 72 -8.61 7.05 1.63
N ASP A 73 -8.92 7.52 0.42
CA ASP A 73 -9.23 6.63 -0.73
C ASP A 73 -8.05 5.71 -1.09
N ILE A 74 -6.83 6.23 -1.01
CA ILE A 74 -5.61 5.48 -1.30
C ILE A 74 -5.34 4.47 -0.19
N VAL A 75 -5.45 4.90 1.07
CA VAL A 75 -5.30 4.05 2.25
C VAL A 75 -6.26 2.87 2.14
N TYR A 76 -7.56 3.15 1.93
CA TYR A 76 -8.60 2.15 1.75
C TYR A 76 -8.28 1.15 0.63
N LYS A 77 -7.86 1.64 -0.54
CA LYS A 77 -7.47 0.77 -1.68
C LYS A 77 -6.28 -0.14 -1.35
N MET A 78 -5.28 0.37 -0.62
CA MET A 78 -4.11 -0.42 -0.25
C MET A 78 -4.44 -1.46 0.82
N GLU A 79 -5.25 -1.10 1.82
CA GLU A 79 -5.71 -2.01 2.88
C GLU A 79 -6.52 -3.17 2.31
N LYS A 80 -7.51 -2.90 1.44
CA LYS A 80 -8.30 -3.95 0.79
C LYS A 80 -7.45 -4.91 -0.03
N LYS A 81 -6.46 -4.39 -0.75
CA LYS A 81 -5.51 -5.23 -1.51
C LYS A 81 -4.64 -6.09 -0.60
N ASN A 82 -4.19 -5.57 0.55
CA ASN A 82 -3.40 -6.36 1.49
C ASN A 82 -4.24 -7.39 2.21
N ALA A 83 -5.50 -7.10 2.54
CA ALA A 83 -6.45 -8.09 3.06
C ALA A 83 -6.63 -9.26 2.08
N LEU A 84 -6.81 -8.97 0.78
CA LEU A 84 -6.87 -9.99 -0.28
C LEU A 84 -5.59 -10.84 -0.34
N LYS A 85 -4.42 -10.21 -0.28
CA LYS A 85 -3.13 -10.94 -0.27
C LYS A 85 -2.99 -11.83 0.96
N ARG A 86 -3.35 -11.33 2.14
CA ARG A 86 -3.30 -12.06 3.41
C ARG A 86 -4.20 -13.29 3.36
N ARG A 87 -5.47 -13.12 2.95
CA ARG A 87 -6.40 -14.24 2.74
C ARG A 87 -5.87 -15.26 1.72
N SER A 88 -5.23 -14.81 0.64
CA SER A 88 -4.63 -15.72 -0.35
C SER A 88 -3.49 -16.57 0.20
N ALA A 89 -2.72 -16.02 1.14
CA ALA A 89 -1.67 -16.77 1.81
C ALA A 89 -2.25 -17.74 2.86
N GLU A 90 -3.28 -17.32 3.61
CA GLU A 90 -3.92 -18.10 4.67
C GLU A 90 -4.77 -19.26 4.13
N GLU A 91 -5.64 -18.99 3.14
CA GLU A 91 -6.55 -20.00 2.58
C GLU A 91 -5.88 -20.88 1.52
N LEU A 92 -4.60 -20.63 1.18
CA LEU A 92 -3.87 -21.24 0.06
C LEU A 92 -4.60 -21.14 -1.28
N LYS A 93 -5.57 -20.22 -1.39
CA LYS A 93 -6.30 -19.92 -2.62
C LYS A 93 -5.59 -18.87 -3.42
N THR A 94 -5.69 -18.98 -4.74
CA THR A 94 -5.12 -17.97 -5.62
C THR A 94 -5.91 -16.66 -5.51
N ILE A 95 -5.23 -15.51 -5.70
CA ILE A 95 -5.88 -14.18 -5.71
C ILE A 95 -7.11 -14.11 -6.65
N PRO A 96 -7.11 -14.72 -7.87
CA PRO A 96 -8.30 -14.78 -8.72
C PRO A 96 -9.49 -15.51 -8.08
N GLN A 97 -9.25 -16.60 -7.35
CA GLN A 97 -10.32 -17.39 -6.71
C GLN A 97 -10.98 -16.58 -5.59
N ILE A 98 -10.17 -15.96 -4.73
CA ILE A 98 -10.68 -15.09 -3.65
C ILE A 98 -11.43 -13.89 -4.21
N TYR A 99 -10.93 -13.29 -5.30
CA TYR A 99 -11.61 -12.19 -5.97
C TYR A 99 -13.01 -12.59 -6.45
N HIS A 100 -13.14 -13.77 -7.07
CA HIS A 100 -14.42 -14.26 -7.55
C HIS A 100 -15.40 -14.54 -6.41
N GLU A 101 -14.92 -15.14 -5.32
CA GLU A 101 -15.71 -15.36 -4.10
C GLU A 101 -16.20 -14.03 -3.51
N GLU A 102 -15.30 -13.07 -3.26
CA GLU A 102 -15.66 -11.77 -2.69
C GLU A 102 -16.57 -10.95 -3.62
N ALA A 103 -16.35 -10.97 -4.93
CA ALA A 103 -17.23 -10.29 -5.89
C ALA A 103 -18.63 -10.91 -5.91
N SER A 104 -18.73 -12.24 -5.75
CA SER A 104 -20.01 -12.95 -5.67
C SER A 104 -20.73 -12.69 -4.34
N SER A 105 -20.00 -12.43 -3.25
CA SER A 105 -20.58 -12.01 -1.97
C SER A 105 -20.96 -10.54 -1.95
N ALA A 106 -20.17 -9.65 -2.56
CA ALA A 106 -20.43 -8.21 -2.61
C ALA A 106 -21.58 -7.84 -3.55
N SER A 107 -21.85 -8.63 -4.60
CA SER A 107 -23.03 -8.43 -5.45
C SER A 107 -24.36 -8.71 -4.73
N ALA A 108 -24.31 -9.38 -3.57
CA ALA A 108 -25.48 -9.60 -2.71
C ALA A 108 -25.77 -8.41 -1.77
N ASP A 109 -24.84 -7.47 -1.61
CA ASP A 109 -24.95 -6.33 -0.70
C ASP A 109 -24.73 -5.00 -1.44
N LEU A 110 -25.84 -4.31 -1.74
CA LEU A 110 -25.88 -3.14 -2.62
C LEU A 110 -24.99 -1.97 -2.16
N GLU A 111 -24.71 -1.87 -0.86
CA GLU A 111 -23.91 -0.79 -0.26
C GLU A 111 -22.40 -0.93 -0.54
N THR A 112 -21.89 -2.14 -0.82
CA THR A 112 -20.45 -2.41 -0.93
C THR A 112 -19.91 -2.51 -2.36
N VAL A 113 -20.79 -2.48 -3.37
CA VAL A 113 -20.47 -2.69 -4.79
C VAL A 113 -19.45 -1.67 -5.35
N GLY A 114 -19.51 -0.42 -4.89
CA GLY A 114 -18.60 0.65 -5.34
C GLY A 114 -17.18 0.58 -4.75
N GLN A 115 -16.98 -0.27 -3.75
CA GLN A 115 -15.81 -0.24 -2.87
C GLN A 115 -14.83 -1.38 -3.14
N PHE A 116 -15.14 -2.24 -4.12
CA PHE A 116 -14.31 -3.37 -4.51
C PHE A 116 -13.34 -3.00 -5.64
N PRO A 117 -12.07 -3.46 -5.62
CA PRO A 117 -11.17 -3.26 -6.74
C PRO A 117 -11.76 -3.87 -8.02
N THR A 118 -11.63 -3.18 -9.15
CA THR A 118 -12.08 -3.76 -10.42
C THR A 118 -11.22 -4.96 -10.81
N TYR A 119 -11.83 -5.96 -11.45
CA TYR A 119 -11.13 -7.14 -11.94
C TYR A 119 -9.93 -6.78 -12.82
N ARG A 120 -10.06 -5.71 -13.62
CA ARG A 120 -8.97 -5.14 -14.43
C ARG A 120 -7.77 -4.73 -13.58
N SER A 121 -8.01 -3.99 -12.49
CA SER A 121 -6.94 -3.57 -11.55
C SER A 121 -6.22 -4.76 -10.93
N VAL A 122 -6.99 -5.77 -10.48
CA VAL A 122 -6.45 -6.99 -9.87
C VAL A 122 -5.64 -7.81 -10.89
N LYS A 123 -6.17 -7.99 -12.11
CA LYS A 123 -5.48 -8.68 -13.21
C LYS A 123 -4.17 -7.99 -13.58
N THR A 124 -4.17 -6.67 -13.74
CA THR A 124 -2.95 -5.90 -14.04
C THR A 124 -1.90 -6.05 -12.93
N ALA A 125 -2.31 -6.02 -11.65
CA ALA A 125 -1.39 -6.23 -10.53
C ALA A 125 -0.76 -7.64 -10.54
N MET A 126 -1.55 -8.68 -10.83
CA MET A 126 -1.05 -10.06 -10.93
C MET A 126 -0.04 -10.24 -12.06
N TYR A 127 -0.33 -9.72 -13.26
CA TYR A 127 0.60 -9.81 -14.39
C TYR A 127 1.89 -9.07 -14.13
N ARG A 128 1.84 -7.88 -13.51
CA ARG A 128 3.05 -7.15 -13.09
C ARG A 128 3.91 -7.97 -12.12
N ARG A 129 3.30 -8.66 -11.15
CA ARG A 129 4.02 -9.54 -10.21
C ARG A 129 4.69 -10.72 -10.91
N ARG A 130 4.03 -11.30 -11.92
CA ARG A 130 4.63 -12.36 -12.75
C ARG A 130 5.81 -11.83 -13.57
N LEU A 131 5.67 -10.65 -14.16
CA LEU A 131 6.73 -10.00 -14.94
C LEU A 131 7.98 -9.69 -14.10
N GLN A 132 7.83 -9.36 -12.81
CA GLN A 132 8.97 -9.14 -11.91
C GLN A 132 9.81 -10.40 -11.63
N LYS A 133 9.29 -11.59 -11.90
CA LYS A 133 10.07 -12.84 -11.81
C LYS A 133 11.00 -13.04 -13.01
N PHE A 134 10.81 -12.27 -14.08
CA PHE A 134 11.62 -12.36 -15.28
C PHE A 134 12.62 -11.21 -15.34
N PRO A 135 13.90 -11.47 -15.71
CA PRO A 135 14.86 -10.41 -15.97
C PRO A 135 14.32 -9.45 -17.02
N ARG A 136 14.54 -8.14 -16.82
CA ARG A 136 14.21 -7.15 -17.85
C ARG A 136 15.09 -7.41 -19.06
N LEU A 137 14.47 -7.43 -20.23
CA LEU A 137 15.21 -7.54 -21.48
C LEU A 137 16.20 -6.36 -21.57
N PRO A 138 17.44 -6.61 -22.04
CA PRO A 138 18.40 -5.53 -22.25
C PRO A 138 17.82 -4.52 -23.24
N PRO A 139 18.17 -3.22 -23.10
CA PRO A 139 17.76 -2.22 -24.07
C PRO A 139 18.32 -2.59 -25.44
N ILE A 140 17.45 -2.54 -26.45
CA ILE A 140 17.85 -2.74 -27.84
C ILE A 140 18.69 -1.53 -28.22
N CYS A 141 19.98 -1.74 -28.49
CA CYS A 141 20.85 -0.71 -29.03
C CYS A 141 20.27 -0.24 -30.39
N GLN A 142 19.91 1.03 -30.47
CA GLN A 142 19.68 1.74 -31.73
C GLN A 142 20.84 2.70 -31.97
#